data_AF-A0A9D7QN89-F1
#
_entry.id   AF-A0A9D7QN89-F1
#
_cell.length_a   1.000
_cell.length_b   1.000
_cell.length_c   1.000
_cell.angle_alpha   90.00
_cell.angle_beta   90.00
_cell.angle_gamma   90.00
#
_symmetry.space_group_name_H-M   'P 1'
#
loop_
_entity.id
_entity.type
_entity.pdbx_description
1 polymer ?
#
loop_
_entity_poly.entity_id
_entity_poly.type
_entity_poly.pdbx_seq_one_letter_code
_entity_poly.pdbx_strand_id
1 'polypeptide(L)'
;MSEHHNNDKHDSKHGYYTGDIHNQFVEEHHQSNSVSSIWKTFWILLVITLFEVGIAFTSIPHSILIVVFIVLTIVKAYYIVAYFMHLKHEKQALRYSIVLPFLLILYLIVMALAEGNYLNLVG
;
A
#
# COMPACT_ATOMS: atom_id res chain seq x y z
N MET A 1 -7.15 -85.22 -23.96
CA MET A 1 -8.32 -84.43 -23.52
C MET A 1 -7.89 -82.99 -23.45
N SER A 2 -8.62 -82.13 -24.17
CA SER A 2 -8.65 -80.65 -24.15
C SER A 2 -7.38 -79.85 -24.51
N GLU A 3 -7.41 -79.34 -25.73
CA GLU A 3 -6.95 -78.01 -26.12
C GLU A 3 -7.32 -76.93 -25.10
N HIS A 4 -6.45 -75.94 -24.91
CA HIS A 4 -6.76 -74.53 -24.59
C HIS A 4 -5.50 -73.72 -24.98
N HIS A 5 -5.38 -73.14 -26.17
CA HIS A 5 -6.06 -71.95 -26.70
C HIS A 5 -5.56 -70.64 -26.05
N ASN A 6 -4.95 -69.80 -26.91
CA ASN A 6 -4.98 -68.33 -26.86
C ASN A 6 -4.16 -67.65 -25.72
N ASN A 7 -3.61 -66.44 -25.83
CA ASN A 7 -3.69 -65.40 -26.85
C ASN A 7 -2.60 -64.34 -26.53
N ASP A 8 -2.08 -63.69 -27.56
CA ASP A 8 -1.55 -62.31 -27.63
C ASP A 8 -0.81 -61.68 -26.44
N LYS A 9 0.42 -61.21 -26.68
CA LYS A 9 0.64 -59.78 -26.99
C LYS A 9 2.11 -59.48 -27.25
N HIS A 10 2.33 -59.03 -28.48
CA HIS A 10 3.52 -58.35 -28.96
C HIS A 10 3.61 -56.98 -28.27
N ASP A 11 4.35 -56.85 -27.16
CA ASP A 11 4.51 -55.55 -26.51
C ASP A 11 5.62 -54.75 -27.21
N SER A 12 5.16 -54.01 -28.20
CA SER A 12 5.91 -53.02 -28.94
C SER A 12 6.13 -51.84 -28.00
N LYS A 13 7.36 -51.65 -27.49
CA LYS A 13 7.73 -50.43 -26.74
C LYS A 13 7.73 -49.20 -27.67
N HIS A 14 6.55 -48.74 -28.03
CA HIS A 14 6.30 -47.38 -28.52
C HIS A 14 5.59 -46.62 -27.41
N GLY A 15 6.40 -46.04 -26.53
CA GLY A 15 5.96 -45.04 -25.55
C GLY A 15 6.07 -43.66 -26.17
N TYR A 16 4.90 -43.14 -26.53
CA TYR A 16 4.57 -41.86 -27.14
C TYR A 16 5.36 -40.67 -26.57
N TYR A 17 5.88 -39.81 -27.47
CA TYR A 17 6.01 -38.38 -27.17
C TYR A 17 4.59 -37.87 -26.93
N THR A 18 4.15 -37.96 -25.68
CA THR A 18 2.85 -37.48 -25.27
C THR A 18 3.04 -36.01 -24.92
N GLY A 19 2.25 -35.17 -25.59
CA GLY A 19 2.19 -33.73 -25.37
C GLY A 19 1.33 -33.44 -24.15
N ASP A 20 1.78 -33.86 -22.99
CA ASP A 20 1.29 -33.41 -21.70
C ASP A 20 2.24 -32.31 -21.20
N ILE A 21 1.85 -31.07 -21.53
CA ILE A 21 1.92 -29.96 -20.58
C ILE A 21 1.15 -30.47 -19.35
N HIS A 22 1.80 -31.31 -18.55
CA HIS A 22 1.30 -31.69 -17.25
C HIS A 22 1.26 -30.35 -16.53
N ASN A 23 0.04 -29.86 -16.32
CA ASN A 23 -0.27 -28.65 -15.58
C ASN A 23 0.74 -28.56 -14.45
N GLN A 24 1.78 -27.77 -14.68
CA GLN A 24 2.57 -27.20 -13.64
C GLN A 24 1.50 -26.37 -12.97
N PHE A 25 0.97 -26.89 -11.86
CA PHE A 25 0.25 -26.09 -10.91
C PHE A 25 1.23 -24.97 -10.61
N VAL A 26 1.12 -23.89 -11.38
CA VAL A 26 1.57 -22.58 -11.00
C VAL A 26 0.76 -22.40 -9.74
N GLU A 27 1.37 -22.77 -8.63
CA GLU A 27 0.96 -22.37 -7.31
C GLU A 27 1.04 -20.86 -7.41
N GLU A 28 -0.07 -20.28 -7.87
CA GLU A 28 -0.29 -18.86 -7.90
C GLU A 28 -0.37 -18.52 -6.42
N HIS A 29 0.80 -18.33 -5.81
CA HIS A 29 0.95 -17.69 -4.53
C HIS A 29 0.51 -16.24 -4.74
N HIS A 30 -0.80 -16.05 -4.87
CA HIS A 30 -1.48 -14.79 -4.74
C HIS A 30 -1.32 -14.35 -3.28
N GLN A 31 -0.13 -13.85 -2.96
CA GLN A 31 0.19 -13.11 -1.75
C GLN A 31 -0.48 -11.72 -1.85
N SER A 32 -1.81 -11.69 -1.82
CA SER A 32 -2.62 -10.48 -1.79
C SER A 32 -2.71 -9.91 -0.37
N ASN A 33 -1.60 -9.81 0.34
CA ASN A 33 -1.57 -9.31 1.72
C ASN A 33 -1.27 -7.80 1.82
N SER A 34 -1.28 -7.05 0.71
CA SER A 34 -0.95 -5.62 0.73
C SER A 34 -2.00 -4.77 1.46
N VAL A 35 -3.29 -5.11 1.36
CA VAL A 35 -4.40 -4.31 1.95
C VAL A 35 -4.43 -4.34 3.47
N SER A 36 -4.05 -5.47 4.07
CA SER A 36 -4.03 -5.64 5.53
C SER A 36 -3.04 -4.69 6.22
N SER A 37 -1.95 -4.34 5.53
CA SER A 37 -0.99 -3.36 6.03
C SER A 37 -1.51 -1.91 5.96
N ILE A 38 -2.39 -1.57 4.99
CA ILE A 38 -3.06 -0.24 4.94
C ILE A 38 -3.86 -0.08 6.23
N TRP A 39 -4.71 -1.07 6.50
CA TRP A 39 -5.66 -1.01 7.62
C TRP A 39 -4.96 -0.91 8.97
N LYS A 40 -3.83 -1.62 9.16
CA LYS A 40 -3.01 -1.50 10.37
C LYS A 40 -2.46 -0.07 10.57
N THR A 41 -1.94 0.53 9.49
CA THR A 41 -1.38 1.89 9.55
C THR A 41 -2.47 2.95 9.74
N PHE A 42 -3.62 2.77 9.10
CA PHE A 42 -4.78 3.63 9.30
C PHE A 42 -5.21 3.65 10.77
N TRP A 43 -5.34 2.48 11.39
CA TRP A 43 -5.74 2.37 12.80
C TRP A 43 -4.72 2.99 13.76
N ILE A 44 -3.41 2.77 13.58
CA ILE A 44 -2.40 3.40 14.46
C ILE A 44 -2.43 4.92 14.34
N LEU A 45 -2.55 5.46 13.12
CA LEU A 45 -2.62 6.90 12.90
C LEU A 45 -3.92 7.50 13.44
N LEU A 46 -5.04 6.77 13.33
CA LEU A 46 -6.33 7.17 13.90
C LEU A 46 -6.24 7.26 15.41
N VAL A 47 -5.67 6.27 16.08
CA VAL A 47 -5.49 6.27 17.55
C VAL A 47 -4.61 7.44 18.00
N ILE A 48 -3.49 7.68 17.30
CA ILE A 48 -2.61 8.83 17.58
C ILE A 48 -3.38 10.15 17.46
N THR A 49 -4.19 10.29 16.41
CA THR A 49 -4.99 11.50 16.17
C THR A 49 -6.09 11.68 17.22
N LEU A 50 -6.75 10.60 17.63
CA LEU A 50 -7.77 10.63 18.67
C LEU A 50 -7.17 11.03 20.02
N PHE A 51 -5.97 10.53 20.32
CA PHE A 51 -5.21 10.88 21.51
C PHE A 51 -4.78 12.35 21.53
N GLU A 52 -4.30 12.86 20.39
CA GLU A 52 -3.97 14.27 20.20
C GLU A 52 -5.17 15.17 20.49
N VAL A 53 -6.33 14.86 19.91
CA VAL A 53 -7.58 15.61 20.15
C VAL A 53 -8.02 15.50 21.61
N GLY A 54 -7.96 14.31 22.21
CA GLY A 54 -8.32 14.11 23.62
C GLY A 54 -7.45 14.92 24.59
N ILE A 55 -6.14 15.00 24.34
CA ILE A 55 -5.23 15.85 25.11
C ILE A 55 -5.55 17.33 24.88
N ALA A 56 -5.89 17.73 23.65
CA ALA A 56 -6.25 19.12 23.35
C ALA A 56 -7.50 19.59 24.11
N PHE A 57 -8.42 18.68 24.46
CA PHE A 57 -9.58 18.99 25.32
C PHE A 57 -9.24 19.06 26.81
N THR A 58 -8.07 18.60 27.23
CA THR A 58 -7.62 18.73 28.63
C THR A 58 -7.06 20.14 28.87
N SER A 59 -7.31 20.73 30.04
CA SER A 59 -6.74 22.04 30.45
C SER A 59 -5.24 21.98 30.78
N ILE A 60 -4.43 21.46 29.86
CA ILE A 60 -2.97 21.50 29.95
C ILE A 60 -2.46 22.85 29.43
N PRO A 61 -1.40 23.43 30.02
CA PRO A 61 -0.76 24.63 29.50
C PRO A 61 -0.39 24.49 28.01
N HIS A 62 -0.72 25.53 27.25
CA HIS A 62 -0.62 25.59 25.79
C HIS A 62 0.80 25.28 25.27
N SER A 63 1.82 25.65 26.05
CA SER A 63 3.24 25.42 25.73
C SER A 63 3.58 23.93 25.61
N ILE A 64 3.03 23.10 26.53
CA ILE A 64 3.25 21.65 26.51
C ILE A 64 2.45 21.03 25.37
N LEU A 65 1.21 21.49 25.15
CA LEU A 65 0.36 21.03 24.06
C LEU A 65 1.03 21.21 22.70
N ILE A 66 1.61 22.38 22.43
CA ILE A 66 2.32 22.66 21.17
C ILE A 66 3.45 21.66 20.93
N VAL A 67 4.26 21.37 21.97
CA VAL A 67 5.41 20.46 21.84
C VAL A 67 4.93 19.03 21.57
N VAL A 68 3.91 18.57 22.29
CA VAL A 68 3.32 17.25 22.10
C VAL A 68 2.73 17.12 20.69
N PHE A 69 1.98 18.12 20.22
CA PHE A 69 1.44 18.16 18.86
C PHE A 69 2.54 18.08 17.79
N ILE A 70 3.63 18.84 17.94
CA ILE A 70 4.77 18.78 17.00
C ILE A 70 5.41 17.39 16.98
N VAL A 71 5.61 16.77 18.15
CA VAL A 71 6.19 15.42 18.22
C VAL A 71 5.25 14.38 17.61
N LEU A 72 3.95 14.42 17.94
CA LEU A 72 2.95 13.49 17.40
C LEU A 72 2.76 13.65 15.88
N THR A 73 2.83 14.88 15.36
CA THR A 73 2.76 15.12 13.91
C THR A 73 3.98 14.57 13.17
N ILE A 74 5.19 14.68 13.74
CA ILE A 74 6.39 14.05 13.17
C ILE A 74 6.26 12.53 13.19
N VAL A 75 5.83 11.94 14.30
CA VAL A 75 5.62 10.48 14.41
C VAL A 75 4.59 10.00 13.37
N LYS A 76 3.46 10.71 13.25
CA LYS A 76 2.44 10.44 12.24
C LYS A 76 3.02 10.51 10.83
N ALA A 77 3.81 11.54 10.51
CA ALA A 77 4.47 11.67 9.21
C ALA A 77 5.45 10.52 8.93
N TYR A 78 6.22 10.08 9.94
CA TYR A 78 7.09 8.91 9.83
C TYR A 78 6.29 7.65 9.50
N TYR A 79 5.19 7.37 10.20
CA TYR A 79 4.34 6.21 9.91
C TYR A 79 3.73 6.26 8.50
N ILE A 80 3.30 7.43 8.05
CA ILE A 80 2.81 7.63 6.68
C ILE A 80 3.93 7.29 5.68
N VAL A 81 5.13 7.83 5.85
CA VAL A 81 6.26 7.60 4.93
C VAL A 81 6.79 6.16 4.98
N ALA A 82 6.95 5.60 6.18
CA ALA A 82 7.40 4.22 6.38
C ALA A 82 6.44 3.21 5.74
N TYR A 83 5.14 3.49 5.80
CA TYR A 83 4.12 2.71 5.12
C TYR A 83 4.31 2.71 3.60
N PHE A 84 4.55 3.88 3.01
CA PHE A 84 4.89 3.97 1.58
C PHE A 84 6.26 3.37 1.25
N MET A 85 7.18 3.31 2.21
CA MET A 85 8.52 2.72 2.03
C MET A 85 8.50 1.18 2.07
N HIS A 86 7.60 0.57 2.84
CA HIS A 86 7.41 -0.89 2.82
C HIS A 86 6.64 -1.36 1.58
N LEU A 87 5.69 -0.57 1.10
CA LEU A 87 4.99 -0.78 -0.19
C LEU A 87 5.80 -0.35 -1.43
N LYS A 88 6.99 0.23 -1.22
CA LYS A 88 7.85 0.84 -2.25
C LYS A 88 8.38 -0.14 -3.28
N HIS A 89 8.43 -1.44 -2.97
CA HIS A 89 8.96 -2.41 -3.92
C HIS A 89 8.01 -2.67 -5.10
N GLU A 90 6.73 -2.30 -5.03
CA GLU A 90 5.77 -2.55 -6.12
C GLU A 90 5.08 -1.31 -6.70
N LYS A 91 4.82 -0.22 -5.94
CA LYS A 91 3.80 0.77 -6.36
C LYS A 91 4.29 2.22 -6.34
N GLN A 92 5.04 2.63 -7.36
CA GLN A 92 5.44 4.02 -7.59
C GLN A 92 4.24 5.00 -7.63
N ALA A 93 3.05 4.53 -8.00
CA ALA A 93 1.80 5.28 -8.00
C ALA A 93 1.45 5.90 -6.62
N LEU A 94 1.84 5.26 -5.52
CA LEU A 94 1.50 5.74 -4.18
C LEU A 94 2.32 6.97 -3.76
N ARG A 95 3.56 7.11 -4.25
CA ARG A 95 4.35 8.32 -4.03
C ARG A 95 3.67 9.53 -4.67
N TYR A 96 3.19 9.37 -5.91
CA TYR A 96 2.48 10.42 -6.62
C TYR A 96 1.16 10.79 -5.93
N SER A 97 0.46 9.83 -5.32
CA SER A 97 -0.77 10.10 -4.56
C SER A 97 -0.60 11.07 -3.37
N ILE A 98 0.62 11.23 -2.83
CA ILE A 98 0.90 12.13 -1.71
C ILE A 98 1.55 13.42 -2.21
N VAL A 99 2.49 13.29 -3.14
CA VAL A 99 3.22 14.44 -3.70
C VAL A 99 2.30 15.34 -4.50
N LEU A 100 1.35 14.76 -5.25
CA LEU A 100 0.42 15.52 -6.09
C LEU A 100 -0.47 16.48 -5.28
N PRO A 101 -1.21 16.04 -4.24
CA PRO A 101 -2.00 16.98 -3.43
C PRO A 101 -1.13 17.98 -2.66
N PHE A 102 0.06 17.59 -2.21
CA PHE A 102 0.96 18.50 -1.51
C PHE A 102 1.46 19.64 -2.40
N LEU A 103 1.88 19.30 -3.63
CA LEU A 103 2.32 20.28 -4.63
C LEU A 103 1.17 21.18 -5.08
N LEU A 104 -0.04 20.64 -5.19
CA LEU A 104 -1.24 21.41 -5.51
C LEU A 104 -1.53 22.46 -4.43
N ILE A 105 -1.45 22.10 -3.14
CA ILE A 105 -1.63 23.07 -2.05
C ILE A 105 -0.57 24.17 -2.10
N LEU A 106 0.70 23.82 -2.31
CA LEU A 106 1.78 24.80 -2.41
C LEU A 106 1.54 25.78 -3.58
N TYR A 107 1.11 25.25 -4.72
CA TYR A 107 0.78 26.03 -5.91
C TYR A 107 -0.40 26.98 -5.66
N LEU A 108 -1.47 26.51 -4.99
CA LEU A 108 -2.61 27.36 -4.64
C LEU A 108 -2.24 28.48 -3.66
N ILE A 109 -1.35 28.22 -2.70
CA ILE A 109 -0.87 29.25 -1.77
C ILE A 109 -0.10 30.34 -2.54
N VAL A 110 0.80 29.95 -3.44
CA VAL A 110 1.56 30.91 -4.26
C VAL A 110 0.65 31.74 -5.15
N MET A 111 -0.35 31.10 -5.79
CA MET A 111 -1.30 31.79 -6.65
C MET A 111 -2.21 32.75 -5.86
N ALA A 112 -2.71 32.32 -4.70
CA ALA A 112 -3.50 33.18 -3.81
C ALA A 112 -2.70 34.38 -3.29
N LEU A 113 -1.40 34.20 -2.97
CA LEU A 113 -0.52 35.30 -2.57
C LEU A 113 -0.23 36.25 -3.73
N ALA A 114 -0.06 35.73 -4.95
CA ALA A 114 0.15 36.56 -6.13
C ALA A 114 -1.09 37.43 -6.44
N GLU A 115 -2.29 36.85 -6.41
CA GLU A 115 -3.53 37.61 -6.59
C GLU A 115 -3.77 38.61 -5.45
N GLY A 116 -3.55 38.20 -4.20
CA GLY A 116 -3.67 39.08 -3.04
C GLY A 116 -2.72 40.28 -3.12
N ASN A 117 -1.49 40.09 -3.60
CA ASN A 117 -0.52 41.16 -3.78
C ASN A 117 -0.86 42.07 -4.98
N TYR A 118 -1.39 41.51 -6.07
CA TYR A 118 -1.86 42.29 -7.23
C TYR A 118 -3.03 43.22 -6.85
N LEU A 119 -3.98 42.71 -6.04
CA LEU A 119 -5.11 43.51 -5.55
C LEU A 119 -4.68 44.63 -4.58
N ASN A 120 -3.61 44.44 -3.81
CA ASN A 120 -3.07 45.45 -2.91
C ASN A 120 -2.30 46.57 -3.64
N LEU A 121 -1.79 46.31 -4.85
CA LEU A 121 -1.03 47.27 -5.66
C LEU A 121 -1.91 48.12 -6.58
N VAL A 122 -3.14 47.67 -6.88
CA VAL A 122 -4.06 48.31 -7.83
C VAL A 122 -5.24 49.02 -7.16
N GLY A 123 -5.48 48.77 -5.87
CA GLY A 123 -6.49 49.45 -5.03
C GLY A 123 -5.88 50.56 -4.19
#